data_AF-A0A840R9M0-F1
#
_entry.id   AF-A0A840R9M0-F1
#
_cell.length_a   1.000
_cell.length_b   1.000
_cell.length_c   1.000
_cell.angle_alpha   90.00
_cell.angle_beta   90.00
_cell.angle_gamma   90.00
#
_symmetry.space_group_name_H-M   'P 1'
#
loop_
_entity.id
_entity.type
_entity.pdbx_description
1 polymer ?
#
loop_
_entity_poly.entity_id
_entity_poly.type
_entity_poly.pdbx_seq_one_letter_code
_entity_poly.pdbx_strand_id
1 'polypeptide(L)'
;MAANDKIDVAVGALSMTPEREQLIDFSYSFFSTGLGIATPVKSSGWTTLLVQLISPAFLSAVGILAVLLLAVGALLWLVEHKRNPEQFGGSVADGIGNGFWWSAVTMTTVGYGDKAPITRAGRLLATVWMFVSVITISSFTAAIASSVTLNQMRTAVNGVDDLDRVRTLVVAGSTGEQSLANRGIRANTVTDPEAGLNTLKSGQADALVYDEAVLRYLLRNDDANIQVLSFSGSKQDYALGLRSGFEQRENLNRSLLEVTRSSAWQTTMQQFIGIK
;
A
#
# COMPACT_ATOMS: atom_id res chain seq x y z
N MET A 1 6.69 -34.70 -20.16
CA MET A 1 7.40 -34.90 -21.45
C MET A 1 8.86 -35.30 -21.22
N ALA A 2 9.64 -34.54 -20.44
CA ALA A 2 10.97 -34.98 -20.01
C ALA A 2 10.92 -36.27 -19.16
N ALA A 3 9.96 -36.39 -18.24
CA ALA A 3 9.72 -37.61 -17.45
C ALA A 3 9.33 -38.87 -18.26
N ASN A 4 9.04 -38.73 -19.56
CA ASN A 4 8.70 -39.86 -20.44
C ASN A 4 9.82 -40.11 -21.47
N ASP A 5 11.04 -39.60 -21.22
CA ASP A 5 12.21 -39.69 -22.10
C ASP A 5 12.00 -39.20 -23.55
N LYS A 6 10.99 -38.34 -23.76
CA LYS A 6 10.72 -37.75 -25.09
C LYS A 6 11.49 -36.46 -25.36
N ILE A 7 12.06 -35.86 -24.31
CA ILE A 7 12.76 -34.58 -24.35
C ILE A 7 13.99 -34.69 -23.45
N ASP A 8 15.17 -34.36 -23.96
CA ASP A 8 16.42 -34.39 -23.19
C ASP A 8 16.53 -33.21 -22.21
N VAL A 9 16.14 -32.01 -22.66
CA VAL A 9 16.22 -30.76 -21.89
C VAL A 9 14.94 -29.94 -22.04
N ALA A 10 14.33 -29.59 -20.91
CA ALA A 10 13.20 -28.70 -20.80
C ALA A 10 13.65 -27.33 -20.29
N VAL A 11 13.36 -26.29 -21.07
CA VAL A 11 13.69 -24.89 -20.75
C VAL A 11 12.39 -24.15 -20.41
N GLY A 12 12.35 -23.51 -19.24
CA GLY A 12 11.21 -22.71 -18.83
C GLY A 12 11.31 -22.27 -17.37
N ALA A 13 10.26 -21.62 -16.89
CA ALA A 13 10.06 -21.27 -15.49
C ALA A 13 9.76 -22.50 -14.63
N LEU A 14 10.70 -23.45 -14.59
CA LEU A 14 10.56 -24.73 -13.92
C LEU A 14 11.16 -24.65 -12.53
N SER A 15 10.30 -24.46 -11.53
CA SER A 15 10.68 -24.55 -10.12
C SER A 15 11.15 -25.96 -9.76
N MET A 16 12.33 -26.04 -9.14
CA MET A 16 12.90 -27.27 -8.60
C MET A 16 12.16 -27.62 -7.30
N THR A 17 11.42 -28.73 -7.30
CA THR A 17 10.69 -29.23 -6.12
C THR A 17 11.04 -30.68 -5.86
N PRO A 18 10.93 -31.17 -4.60
CA PRO A 18 11.19 -32.58 -4.27
C PRO A 18 10.35 -33.56 -5.11
N GLU A 19 9.10 -33.23 -5.39
CA GLU A 19 8.18 -34.06 -6.17
C GLU A 19 8.60 -34.13 -7.64
N ARG A 20 9.17 -33.05 -8.18
CA ARG A 20 9.66 -33.01 -9.56
C ARG A 20 11.03 -33.69 -9.70
N GLU A 21 11.92 -33.56 -8.71
CA GLU A 21 13.24 -34.23 -8.71
C GLU A 21 13.10 -35.76 -8.71
N GLN A 22 11.99 -36.31 -8.20
CA GLN A 22 11.71 -37.75 -8.30
C GLN A 22 11.38 -38.22 -9.73
N LEU A 23 11.04 -37.28 -10.63
CA LEU A 23 10.57 -37.59 -11.99
C LEU A 23 11.57 -37.18 -13.07
N ILE A 24 12.38 -36.15 -12.81
CA ILE A 24 13.38 -35.59 -13.72
C ILE A 24 14.57 -35.07 -12.92
N ASP A 25 15.74 -34.97 -13.56
CA ASP A 25 16.91 -34.33 -12.97
C ASP A 25 16.87 -32.82 -13.25
N PHE A 26 17.58 -32.01 -12.46
CA PHE A 26 17.72 -30.57 -12.71
C PHE A 26 19.18 -30.11 -12.93
N SER A 27 19.35 -29.05 -13.72
CA SER A 27 20.60 -28.29 -13.77
C SER A 27 20.85 -27.53 -12.46
N TYR A 28 21.97 -26.82 -12.36
CA TYR A 28 22.07 -25.74 -11.37
C TYR A 28 20.98 -24.69 -11.62
N SER A 29 20.55 -24.04 -10.53
CA SER A 29 19.59 -22.94 -10.62
C SER A 29 20.19 -21.78 -11.41
N PHE A 30 19.44 -21.27 -12.38
CA PHE A 30 19.83 -20.08 -13.15
C PHE A 30 19.12 -18.82 -12.67
N PHE A 31 18.06 -18.95 -11.87
CA PHE A 31 17.29 -17.82 -11.38
C PHE A 31 16.54 -18.19 -10.08
N SER A 32 16.61 -17.32 -9.08
CA SER A 32 15.88 -17.47 -7.83
C SER A 32 14.73 -16.46 -7.77
N THR A 33 13.53 -16.94 -7.45
CA THR A 33 12.29 -16.17 -7.34
C THR A 33 11.47 -16.66 -6.14
N GLY A 34 10.18 -16.34 -6.12
CA GLY A 34 9.20 -16.98 -5.25
C GLY A 34 7.79 -16.92 -5.84
N LEU A 35 6.80 -17.18 -4.99
CA LEU A 35 5.41 -16.89 -5.34
C LEU A 35 5.13 -15.40 -5.17
N GLY A 36 4.29 -14.88 -6.06
CA GLY A 36 3.71 -13.56 -5.99
C GLY A 36 2.21 -13.64 -5.77
N ILE A 37 1.66 -12.57 -5.20
CA ILE A 37 0.24 -12.32 -5.03
C ILE A 37 -0.09 -11.11 -5.90
N ALA A 38 -0.75 -11.32 -7.03
CA ALA A 38 -1.34 -10.23 -7.81
C ALA A 38 -2.67 -9.82 -7.17
N THR A 39 -2.81 -8.56 -6.82
CA THR A 39 -4.01 -7.98 -6.18
C THR A 39 -4.34 -6.63 -6.81
N PRO A 40 -5.63 -6.29 -7.03
CA PRO A 40 -6.02 -4.95 -7.43
C PRO A 40 -5.64 -3.92 -6.37
N VAL A 41 -5.10 -2.78 -6.82
CA VAL A 41 -4.97 -1.56 -6.02
C VAL A 41 -6.32 -0.87 -6.06
N LYS A 42 -6.99 -0.78 -4.92
CA LYS A 42 -8.24 -0.03 -4.84
C LYS A 42 -7.88 1.46 -4.88
N SER A 43 -8.26 2.14 -5.95
CA SER A 43 -8.15 3.60 -5.98
C SER A 43 -9.10 4.17 -4.93
N SER A 44 -8.51 4.80 -3.92
CA SER A 44 -9.23 5.52 -2.88
C SER A 44 -9.83 6.79 -3.51
N GLY A 45 -11.01 6.67 -4.12
CA GLY A 45 -11.70 7.79 -4.77
C GLY A 45 -12.22 8.84 -3.78
N TRP A 46 -12.79 9.93 -4.29
CA TRP A 46 -13.41 11.02 -3.51
C TRP A 46 -14.38 10.56 -2.42
N THR A 47 -15.03 9.40 -2.61
CA THR A 47 -15.92 8.79 -1.63
C THR A 47 -15.21 8.41 -0.33
N THR A 48 -13.98 7.93 -0.40
CA THR A 48 -13.17 7.58 0.78
C THR A 48 -12.79 8.82 1.59
N LEU A 49 -12.46 9.91 0.91
CA LEU A 49 -12.18 11.21 1.55
C LEU A 49 -13.41 11.72 2.30
N LEU A 50 -14.60 11.62 1.70
CA LEU A 50 -15.85 12.03 2.36
C LEU A 50 -16.16 11.20 3.61
N VAL A 51 -15.98 9.87 3.54
CA VAL A 51 -16.20 9.00 4.71
C VAL A 51 -15.21 9.33 5.85
N GLN A 52 -13.98 9.72 5.52
CA GLN A 52 -12.99 10.11 6.53
C GLN A 52 -13.36 11.40 7.28
N LEU A 53 -14.00 12.36 6.61
CA LEU A 53 -14.51 13.59 7.24
C LEU A 53 -15.67 13.32 8.22
N ILE A 54 -16.27 12.14 8.19
CA ILE A 54 -17.32 11.71 9.12
C ILE A 54 -16.78 10.69 10.13
N SER A 55 -15.48 10.35 10.07
CA SER A 55 -14.89 9.38 10.99
C SER A 55 -14.94 9.89 12.44
N PRO A 56 -15.11 8.99 13.44
CA PRO A 56 -15.09 9.38 14.85
C PRO A 56 -13.81 10.14 15.25
N ALA A 57 -12.67 9.77 14.67
CA ALA A 57 -11.40 10.46 14.87
C ALA A 57 -11.45 11.90 14.37
N PHE A 58 -11.94 12.13 13.15
CA PHE A 58 -12.09 13.47 12.59
C PHE A 58 -13.07 14.32 13.42
N LEU A 59 -14.25 13.77 13.75
CA LEU A 59 -15.23 14.46 14.58
C LEU A 59 -14.68 14.80 15.97
N SER A 60 -13.88 13.91 16.58
CA SER A 60 -13.21 14.18 17.85
C SER A 60 -12.18 15.31 17.72
N ALA A 61 -11.40 15.36 16.64
CA ALA A 61 -10.45 16.42 16.39
C ALA A 61 -11.14 17.79 16.18
N VAL A 62 -12.23 17.82 15.40
CA VAL A 62 -13.06 19.03 15.22
C VAL A 62 -13.69 19.47 16.55
N GLY A 63 -14.16 18.53 17.36
CA GLY A 63 -14.71 18.81 18.69
C GLY A 63 -13.67 19.41 19.64
N ILE A 64 -12.47 18.82 19.72
CA ILE A 64 -11.34 19.36 20.51
C ILE A 64 -11.00 20.77 20.02
N LEU A 65 -10.97 20.98 18.70
CA LEU A 65 -10.67 22.29 18.15
C LEU A 65 -11.74 23.33 18.51
N ALA A 66 -13.02 22.97 18.42
CA ALA A 66 -14.12 23.85 18.81
C ALA A 66 -14.04 24.24 20.30
N VAL A 67 -13.71 23.28 21.18
CA VAL A 67 -13.50 23.55 22.61
C VAL A 67 -12.31 24.49 22.83
N LEU A 68 -11.21 24.30 22.10
CA LEU A 68 -10.04 25.18 22.18
C LEU A 68 -10.38 26.61 21.74
N LEU A 69 -11.09 26.77 20.62
CA LEU A 69 -11.56 28.07 20.14
C LEU A 69 -12.48 28.77 21.14
N LEU A 70 -13.38 28.01 21.79
CA LEU A 70 -14.26 28.54 22.84
C LEU A 70 -13.46 28.96 24.07
N ALA A 71 -12.47 28.16 24.49
CA ALA A 71 -11.61 28.48 25.63
C ALA A 71 -10.81 29.77 25.39
N VAL A 72 -10.19 29.91 24.23
CA VAL A 72 -9.44 31.12 23.85
C VAL A 72 -10.37 32.32 23.72
N GLY A 73 -11.55 32.13 23.12
CA GLY A 73 -12.57 33.17 23.04
C GLY A 73 -13.04 33.66 24.40
N ALA A 74 -13.25 32.74 25.36
CA ALA A 74 -13.61 33.08 26.73
C ALA A 74 -12.46 33.79 27.47
N LEU A 75 -11.21 33.36 27.28
CA LEU A 75 -10.04 34.05 27.85
C LEU A 75 -9.90 35.48 27.32
N LEU A 76 -10.10 35.68 26.02
CA LEU A 76 -10.09 37.01 25.43
C LEU A 76 -11.22 37.87 25.96
N TRP A 77 -12.43 37.33 26.03
CA TRP A 77 -13.56 38.02 26.64
C TRP A 77 -13.24 38.47 28.07
N LEU A 78 -12.71 37.58 28.92
CA LEU A 78 -12.33 37.93 30.30
C LEU A 78 -11.34 39.11 30.36
N VAL A 79 -10.40 39.18 29.42
CA VAL A 79 -9.37 40.23 29.39
C VAL A 79 -9.87 41.52 28.76
N GLU A 80 -10.76 41.45 27.77
CA GLU A 80 -11.19 42.59 26.94
C GLU A 80 -12.55 43.17 27.34
N HIS A 81 -13.49 42.40 27.92
CA HIS A 81 -14.89 42.81 28.15
C HIS A 81 -15.07 44.18 28.85
N LYS A 82 -14.19 44.53 29.78
CA LYS A 82 -14.25 45.80 30.53
C LYS A 82 -13.65 46.99 29.79
N ARG A 83 -12.66 46.76 28.93
CA ARG A 83 -11.89 47.82 28.26
C ARG A 83 -12.23 47.97 26.78
N ASN A 84 -12.84 46.95 26.18
CA ASN A 84 -13.31 46.90 24.81
C ASN A 84 -14.77 46.38 24.75
N PRO A 85 -15.72 47.07 25.42
CA PRO A 85 -17.11 46.61 25.48
C PRO A 85 -17.81 46.70 24.12
N GLU A 86 -17.32 47.51 23.18
CA GLU A 86 -17.90 47.62 21.83
C GLU A 86 -17.74 46.32 21.03
N GLN A 87 -16.63 45.59 21.21
CA GLN A 87 -16.34 44.37 20.46
C GLN A 87 -16.55 43.09 21.28
N PHE A 88 -16.37 43.16 22.61
CA PHE A 88 -16.44 42.01 23.51
C PHE A 88 -17.41 42.21 24.69
N GLY A 89 -18.28 43.23 24.63
CA GLY A 89 -19.33 43.46 25.63
C GLY A 89 -20.63 42.70 25.33
N GLY A 90 -21.73 43.16 25.92
CA GLY A 90 -23.04 42.48 25.83
C GLY A 90 -23.25 41.47 26.96
N SER A 91 -24.09 40.46 26.71
CA SER A 91 -24.22 39.34 27.65
C SER A 91 -22.94 38.49 27.67
N VAL A 92 -22.78 37.66 28.70
CA VAL A 92 -21.63 36.73 28.78
C VAL A 92 -21.55 35.83 27.54
N ALA A 93 -22.71 35.38 27.04
CA ALA A 93 -22.78 34.54 25.85
C ALA A 93 -22.33 35.31 24.58
N ASP A 94 -22.77 36.56 24.43
CA ASP A 94 -22.38 37.39 23.27
C ASP A 94 -20.88 37.66 23.26
N GLY A 95 -20.31 37.99 24.41
CA GLY A 95 -18.89 38.27 24.55
C GLY A 95 -18.00 37.04 24.29
N ILE A 96 -18.37 35.88 24.81
CA ILE A 96 -17.67 34.61 24.51
C ILE A 96 -17.83 34.23 23.04
N GLY A 97 -19.03 34.38 22.47
CA GLY A 97 -19.29 34.12 21.05
C GLY A 97 -18.47 35.01 20.13
N ASN A 98 -18.33 36.29 20.46
CA ASN A 98 -17.47 37.25 19.77
C ASN A 98 -15.98 36.87 19.89
N GLY A 99 -15.55 36.40 21.06
CA GLY A 99 -14.22 35.84 21.27
C GLY A 99 -13.96 34.57 20.44
N PHE A 100 -14.92 33.65 20.39
CA PHE A 100 -14.86 32.45 19.57
C PHE A 100 -14.73 32.79 18.08
N TRP A 101 -15.57 33.71 17.60
CA TRP A 101 -15.51 34.20 16.22
C TRP A 101 -14.14 34.78 15.89
N TRP A 102 -13.62 35.66 16.74
CA TRP A 102 -12.27 36.21 16.59
C TRP A 102 -11.20 35.12 16.55
N SER A 103 -11.29 34.15 17.46
CA SER A 103 -10.35 33.04 17.57
C SER A 103 -10.34 32.20 16.30
N ALA A 104 -11.53 31.92 15.74
CA ALA A 104 -11.70 31.18 14.50
C ALA A 104 -11.12 31.94 13.30
N VAL A 105 -11.49 33.21 13.12
CA VAL A 105 -11.02 34.07 12.01
C VAL A 105 -9.50 34.26 12.04
N THR A 106 -8.93 34.40 13.24
CA THR A 106 -7.48 34.51 13.44
C THR A 106 -6.79 33.18 13.13
N MET A 107 -7.37 32.07 13.60
CA MET A 107 -6.80 30.75 13.36
C MET A 107 -6.77 30.44 11.87
N THR A 108 -7.88 30.67 11.16
CA THR A 108 -7.96 30.44 9.71
C THR A 108 -7.17 31.45 8.89
N THR A 109 -6.43 32.35 9.52
CA THR A 109 -5.60 33.39 8.88
C THR A 109 -6.37 34.36 7.98
N VAL A 110 -7.71 34.39 8.10
CA VAL A 110 -8.57 35.27 7.29
C VAL A 110 -8.43 36.71 7.76
N GLY A 111 -8.43 36.92 9.08
CA GLY A 111 -8.07 38.21 9.68
C GLY A 111 -8.95 39.38 9.23
N TYR A 112 -10.28 39.23 9.25
CA TYR A 112 -11.22 40.30 8.87
C TYR A 112 -10.98 41.64 9.59
N GLY A 113 -10.40 41.59 10.81
CA GLY A 113 -10.11 42.78 11.61
C GLY A 113 -11.36 43.42 12.21
N ASP A 114 -12.52 42.77 12.10
CA ASP A 114 -13.81 43.21 12.66
C ASP A 114 -13.80 43.20 14.19
N LYS A 115 -12.98 42.33 14.78
CA LYS A 115 -12.71 42.27 16.22
C LYS A 115 -11.21 42.19 16.45
N ALA A 116 -10.72 42.86 17.48
CA ALA A 116 -9.31 42.83 17.85
C ALA A 116 -9.12 43.22 19.32
N PRO A 117 -8.24 42.53 20.07
CA PRO A 117 -7.90 42.94 21.41
C PRO A 117 -7.12 44.26 21.41
N ILE A 118 -7.54 45.19 22.27
CA ILE A 118 -6.87 46.50 22.40
C ILE A 118 -5.99 46.57 23.65
N THR A 119 -6.21 45.68 24.63
CA THR A 119 -5.42 45.67 25.86
C THR A 119 -4.06 45.02 25.64
N ARG A 120 -3.05 45.39 26.45
CA ARG A 120 -1.72 44.77 26.40
C ARG A 120 -1.78 43.26 26.63
N ALA A 121 -2.59 42.82 27.60
CA ALA A 121 -2.77 41.41 27.92
C ALA A 121 -3.49 40.66 26.79
N GLY A 122 -4.54 41.24 26.21
CA GLY A 122 -5.27 40.64 25.09
C GLY A 122 -4.40 40.53 23.84
N ARG A 123 -3.54 41.53 23.57
CA ARG A 123 -2.55 41.47 22.47
C ARG A 123 -1.51 40.37 22.68
N LEU A 124 -0.99 40.21 23.90
CA LEU A 124 -0.06 39.13 24.22
C LEU A 124 -0.73 37.75 24.03
N LEU A 125 -1.95 37.58 24.55
CA LEU A 125 -2.74 36.37 24.36
C LEU A 125 -2.98 36.08 22.88
N ALA A 126 -3.33 37.11 22.09
CA ALA A 126 -3.53 36.98 20.66
C ALA A 126 -2.27 36.59 19.91
N THR A 127 -1.11 37.16 20.26
CA THR A 127 0.18 36.77 19.65
C THR A 127 0.49 35.30 19.92
N VAL A 128 0.31 34.82 21.15
CA VAL A 128 0.50 33.40 21.47
C VAL A 128 -0.49 32.54 20.68
N TRP A 129 -1.75 32.96 20.62
CA TRP A 129 -2.78 32.25 19.86
C TRP A 129 -2.46 32.14 18.36
N MET A 130 -1.91 33.19 17.74
CA MET A 130 -1.49 33.16 16.34
C MET A 130 -0.45 32.07 16.07
N PHE A 131 0.57 31.93 16.91
CA PHE A 131 1.58 30.86 16.76
C PHE A 131 0.96 29.47 16.95
N VAL A 132 0.14 29.29 18.00
CA VAL A 132 -0.56 28.02 18.26
C VAL A 132 -1.46 27.64 17.09
N SER A 133 -2.17 28.61 16.52
CA SER A 133 -3.07 28.43 15.38
C SER A 133 -2.34 27.89 14.15
N VAL A 134 -1.21 28.50 13.79
CA VAL A 134 -0.41 28.07 12.62
C VAL A 134 0.10 26.65 12.80
N ILE A 135 0.63 26.30 13.98
CA ILE A 135 1.10 24.95 14.30
C ILE A 135 -0.05 23.93 14.22
N THR A 136 -1.22 24.31 14.73
CA THR A 136 -2.40 23.44 14.74
C THR A 136 -2.91 23.17 13.32
N ILE A 137 -3.05 24.20 12.48
CA ILE A 137 -3.48 24.04 11.07
C ILE A 137 -2.47 23.19 10.29
N SER A 138 -1.17 23.44 10.48
CA SER A 138 -0.12 22.67 9.82
C SER A 138 -0.18 21.19 10.20
N SER A 139 -0.35 20.90 11.50
CA SER A 139 -0.48 19.52 12.01
C SER A 139 -1.73 18.83 11.48
N PHE A 140 -2.86 19.54 11.41
CA PHE A 140 -4.10 19.00 10.86
C PHE A 140 -3.98 18.67 9.37
N THR A 141 -3.34 19.56 8.61
CA THR A 141 -3.05 19.35 7.18
C THR A 141 -2.14 18.14 6.98
N ALA A 142 -1.08 18.02 7.77
CA ALA A 142 -0.16 16.89 7.72
C ALA A 142 -0.85 15.56 8.06
N ALA A 143 -1.76 15.55 9.04
CA ALA A 143 -2.54 14.37 9.40
C ALA A 143 -3.47 13.92 8.27
N ILE A 144 -4.16 14.86 7.61
CA ILE A 144 -5.00 14.55 6.44
C ILE A 144 -4.13 13.99 5.31
N ALA A 145 -3.04 14.67 4.97
CA ALA A 145 -2.13 14.23 3.91
C ALA A 145 -1.58 12.82 4.18
N SER A 146 -1.14 12.53 5.41
CA SER A 146 -0.69 11.20 5.83
C SER A 146 -1.78 10.14 5.66
N SER A 147 -3.03 10.45 6.04
CA SER A 147 -4.14 9.52 5.91
C SER A 147 -4.49 9.21 4.45
N VAL A 148 -4.44 10.22 3.57
CA VAL A 148 -4.63 10.01 2.12
C VAL A 148 -3.54 9.10 1.56
N THR A 149 -2.28 9.36 1.90
CA THR A 149 -1.15 8.53 1.45
C THR A 149 -1.29 7.08 1.92
N LEU A 150 -1.66 6.86 3.19
CA LEU A 150 -1.86 5.50 3.73
C LEU A 150 -3.01 4.76 3.02
N ASN A 151 -4.09 5.44 2.66
CA ASN A 151 -5.21 4.81 1.96
C ASN A 151 -4.91 4.48 0.50
N GLN A 152 -4.05 5.24 -0.17
CA GLN A 152 -3.62 4.93 -1.54
C GLN A 152 -2.78 3.64 -1.61
N MET A 153 -2.17 3.22 -0.50
CA MET A 153 -1.39 1.99 -0.42
C MET A 153 -2.22 0.75 -0.04
N ARG A 154 -3.55 0.87 0.09
CA ARG A 154 -4.41 -0.24 0.51
C ARG A 154 -4.81 -1.11 -0.68
N THR A 155 -4.09 -2.20 -0.88
CA THR A 155 -4.53 -3.31 -1.74
C THR A 155 -5.63 -4.11 -1.04
N ALA A 156 -6.39 -4.91 -1.81
CA ALA A 156 -7.36 -5.83 -1.22
C ALA A 156 -6.69 -6.87 -0.29
N VAL A 157 -5.40 -7.14 -0.53
CA VAL A 157 -4.57 -8.12 0.18
C VAL A 157 -3.23 -7.48 0.50
N ASN A 158 -2.77 -7.52 1.75
CA ASN A 158 -1.46 -6.96 2.15
C ASN A 158 -0.36 -8.03 2.23
N GLY A 159 -0.73 -9.31 2.22
CA GLY A 159 0.20 -10.42 2.30
C GLY A 159 -0.50 -11.77 2.33
N VAL A 160 0.28 -12.82 2.60
CA VAL A 160 -0.19 -14.21 2.59
C VAL A 160 -1.30 -14.45 3.62
N ASP A 161 -1.23 -13.78 4.76
CA ASP A 161 -2.16 -13.98 5.89
C ASP A 161 -3.56 -13.42 5.64
N ASP A 162 -3.75 -12.61 4.59
CA ASP A 162 -5.06 -12.08 4.19
C ASP A 162 -5.77 -13.00 3.18
N LEU A 163 -5.07 -13.97 2.59
CA LEU A 163 -5.58 -14.81 1.50
C LEU A 163 -6.71 -15.75 1.91
N ASP A 164 -6.84 -16.06 3.20
CA ASP A 164 -7.90 -16.88 3.77
C ASP A 164 -9.26 -16.14 3.86
N ARG A 165 -9.23 -14.81 3.84
CA ARG A 165 -10.39 -13.92 4.02
C ARG A 165 -10.93 -13.33 2.72
N VAL A 166 -10.29 -13.62 1.59
CA VAL A 166 -10.57 -13.00 0.30
C VAL A 166 -10.77 -14.04 -0.80
N ARG A 167 -11.30 -13.63 -1.95
CA ARG A 167 -11.51 -14.54 -3.09
C ARG A 167 -10.16 -14.77 -3.79
N THR A 168 -9.47 -15.81 -3.35
CA THR A 168 -8.14 -16.18 -3.85
C THR A 168 -8.23 -17.14 -5.03
N LEU A 169 -7.52 -16.82 -6.10
CA LEU A 169 -7.27 -17.68 -7.25
C LEU A 169 -5.85 -18.24 -7.20
N VAL A 170 -5.67 -19.41 -7.77
CA VAL A 170 -4.36 -20.03 -7.94
C VAL A 170 -4.32 -20.81 -9.25
N VAL A 171 -3.18 -20.85 -9.93
CA VAL A 171 -3.05 -21.65 -11.16
C VAL A 171 -2.97 -23.14 -10.80
N ALA A 172 -3.80 -23.95 -11.45
CA ALA A 172 -3.87 -25.40 -11.21
C ALA A 172 -2.52 -26.08 -11.53
N GLY A 173 -2.09 -27.02 -10.69
CA GLY A 173 -0.83 -27.76 -10.84
C GLY A 173 0.43 -26.91 -10.59
N SER A 174 0.28 -25.70 -10.06
CA SER A 174 1.40 -24.81 -9.77
C SER A 174 1.98 -25.04 -8.37
N THR A 175 3.21 -24.56 -8.15
CA THR A 175 3.80 -24.47 -6.81
C THR A 175 2.99 -23.58 -5.87
N GLY A 176 2.21 -22.65 -6.42
CA GLY A 176 1.26 -21.81 -5.68
C GLY A 176 0.14 -22.63 -5.05
N GLU A 177 -0.44 -23.56 -5.80
CA GLU A 177 -1.53 -24.42 -5.32
C GLU A 177 -1.07 -25.28 -4.15
N GLN A 178 0.10 -25.93 -4.29
CA GLN A 178 0.70 -26.72 -3.23
C GLN A 178 1.02 -25.85 -1.98
N SER A 179 1.53 -24.63 -2.19
CA SER A 179 1.86 -23.73 -1.08
C SER A 179 0.64 -23.24 -0.31
N LEU A 180 -0.46 -22.96 -1.00
CA LEU A 180 -1.73 -22.60 -0.36
C LEU A 180 -2.35 -23.80 0.38
N ALA A 181 -2.33 -24.98 -0.24
CA ALA A 181 -2.81 -26.21 0.38
C ALA A 181 -2.05 -26.53 1.68
N ASN A 182 -0.71 -26.42 1.66
CA ASN A 182 0.13 -26.65 2.84
C ASN A 182 -0.16 -25.67 3.99
N ARG A 183 -0.67 -24.47 3.68
CA ARG A 183 -1.08 -23.46 4.67
C ARG A 183 -2.56 -23.54 5.06
N GLY A 184 -3.33 -24.47 4.48
CA GLY A 184 -4.77 -24.60 4.71
C GLY A 184 -5.58 -23.44 4.12
N ILE A 185 -5.01 -22.67 3.19
CA ILE A 185 -5.69 -21.54 2.54
C ILE A 185 -6.53 -22.08 1.38
N ARG A 186 -7.82 -21.76 1.37
CA ARG A 186 -8.74 -22.16 0.29
C ARG A 186 -8.62 -21.19 -0.87
N ALA A 187 -8.43 -21.74 -2.08
CA ALA A 187 -8.38 -20.95 -3.31
C ALA A 187 -9.10 -21.69 -4.44
N ASN A 188 -9.65 -20.93 -5.39
CA ASN A 188 -10.23 -21.49 -6.61
C ASN A 188 -9.13 -21.61 -7.68
N THR A 189 -9.10 -22.74 -8.36
CA THR A 189 -8.10 -22.99 -9.40
C THR A 189 -8.48 -22.33 -10.72
N VAL A 190 -7.50 -21.75 -11.41
CA VAL A 190 -7.60 -21.29 -12.80
C VAL A 190 -6.63 -22.06 -13.69
N THR A 191 -6.89 -22.07 -14.99
CA THR A 191 -6.08 -22.83 -15.98
C THR A 191 -4.70 -22.25 -16.20
N ASP A 192 -4.60 -20.93 -16.22
CA ASP A 192 -3.40 -20.19 -16.59
C ASP A 192 -3.40 -18.81 -15.91
N PRO A 193 -2.23 -18.16 -15.78
CA PRO A 193 -2.13 -16.86 -15.10
C PRO A 193 -2.90 -15.75 -15.81
N GLU A 194 -3.06 -15.77 -17.13
CA GLU A 194 -3.78 -14.73 -17.87
C GLU A 194 -5.29 -14.76 -17.56
N ALA A 195 -5.90 -15.95 -17.50
CA ALA A 195 -7.27 -16.15 -17.06
C ALA A 195 -7.47 -15.65 -15.62
N GLY A 196 -6.51 -15.91 -14.73
CA GLY A 196 -6.50 -15.39 -13.36
C GLY A 196 -6.47 -13.86 -13.33
N LEU A 197 -5.56 -13.24 -14.08
CA LEU A 197 -5.42 -11.78 -14.16
C LEU A 197 -6.69 -11.12 -14.73
N ASN A 198 -7.30 -11.71 -15.76
CA ASN A 198 -8.57 -11.21 -16.32
C ASN A 198 -9.72 -11.27 -15.30
N THR A 199 -9.74 -12.31 -14.45
CA THR A 199 -10.72 -12.45 -13.36
C THR A 199 -10.51 -11.41 -12.25
N LEU A 200 -9.25 -11.02 -11.98
CA LEU A 200 -8.96 -9.89 -11.09
C LEU A 200 -9.43 -8.55 -11.69
N LYS A 201 -9.17 -8.31 -12.97
CA LYS A 201 -9.58 -7.08 -13.67
C LYS A 201 -11.09 -6.89 -13.69
N SER A 202 -11.86 -7.98 -13.77
CA SER A 202 -13.33 -7.94 -13.73
C SER A 202 -13.92 -7.80 -12.32
N GLY A 203 -13.09 -7.81 -11.27
CA GLY A 203 -13.52 -7.70 -9.87
C GLY A 203 -14.15 -8.97 -9.29
N GLN A 204 -14.04 -10.10 -9.99
CA GLN A 204 -14.60 -11.40 -9.57
C GLN A 204 -13.70 -12.14 -8.57
N ALA A 205 -12.44 -11.75 -8.47
CA ALA A 205 -11.49 -12.21 -7.47
C ALA A 205 -10.72 -11.04 -6.86
N ASP A 206 -10.09 -11.29 -5.71
CA ASP A 206 -9.35 -10.28 -4.95
C ASP A 206 -7.83 -10.53 -4.99
N ALA A 207 -7.41 -11.79 -5.19
CA ALA A 207 -6.01 -12.17 -5.32
C ALA A 207 -5.79 -13.32 -6.31
N LEU A 208 -4.66 -13.30 -7.01
CA LEU A 208 -4.13 -14.42 -7.78
C LEU A 208 -2.74 -14.77 -7.24
N VAL A 209 -2.57 -16.01 -6.80
CA VAL A 209 -1.27 -16.55 -6.40
C VAL A 209 -0.67 -17.32 -7.56
N TYR A 210 0.51 -16.89 -7.99
CA TYR A 210 1.29 -17.59 -9.00
C TYR A 210 2.77 -17.22 -8.86
N ASP A 211 3.60 -17.64 -9.80
CA ASP A 211 5.00 -17.26 -9.81
C ASP A 211 5.20 -15.73 -9.91
N GLU A 212 6.03 -15.17 -9.02
CA GLU A 212 6.25 -13.72 -8.96
C GLU A 212 6.89 -13.16 -10.23
N ALA A 213 7.88 -13.84 -10.80
CA ALA A 213 8.59 -13.37 -11.98
C ALA A 213 7.68 -13.39 -13.21
N VAL A 214 6.85 -14.43 -13.34
CA VAL A 214 5.84 -14.50 -14.40
C VAL A 214 4.79 -13.40 -14.24
N LEU A 215 4.26 -13.19 -13.03
CA LEU A 215 3.28 -12.14 -12.77
C LEU A 215 3.85 -10.74 -13.08
N ARG A 216 5.08 -10.45 -12.67
CA ARG A 216 5.76 -9.18 -12.97
C ARG A 216 5.98 -8.98 -14.46
N TYR A 217 6.34 -10.05 -15.18
CA TYR A 217 6.50 -10.01 -16.63
C TYR A 217 5.17 -9.71 -17.34
N LEU A 218 4.10 -10.44 -16.98
CA LEU A 218 2.77 -10.27 -17.59
C LEU A 218 2.17 -8.88 -17.33
N LEU A 219 2.40 -8.32 -16.14
CA LEU A 219 1.89 -7.01 -15.74
C LEU A 219 2.78 -5.83 -16.15
N ARG A 220 3.93 -6.07 -16.79
CA ARG A 220 4.90 -5.02 -17.10
C ARG A 220 4.33 -3.91 -17.99
N ASN A 221 3.54 -4.29 -18.99
CA ASN A 221 2.92 -3.38 -19.96
C ASN A 221 1.40 -3.29 -19.77
N ASP A 222 0.92 -3.69 -18.59
CA ASP A 222 -0.49 -3.73 -18.28
C ASP A 222 -0.86 -2.45 -17.52
N ASP A 223 -1.77 -1.66 -18.07
CA ASP A 223 -2.28 -0.44 -17.41
C ASP A 223 -3.28 -0.75 -16.29
N ALA A 224 -3.55 -2.03 -16.01
CA ALA A 224 -4.38 -2.43 -14.90
C ALA A 224 -3.76 -2.00 -13.55
N ASN A 225 -4.57 -1.43 -12.67
CA ASN A 225 -4.21 -1.12 -11.27
C ASN A 225 -4.05 -2.43 -10.47
N ILE A 226 -3.08 -3.27 -10.82
CA ILE A 226 -2.75 -4.54 -10.17
C ILE A 226 -1.32 -4.46 -9.67
N GLN A 227 -1.13 -4.77 -8.39
CA GLN A 227 0.17 -4.84 -7.76
C GLN A 227 0.54 -6.30 -7.48
N VAL A 228 1.83 -6.62 -7.63
CA VAL A 228 2.40 -7.92 -7.25
C VAL A 228 3.12 -7.78 -5.91
N LEU A 229 2.62 -8.48 -4.90
CA LEU A 229 3.24 -8.61 -3.57
C LEU A 229 4.01 -9.92 -3.48
N SER A 230 5.13 -9.95 -2.78
CA SER A 230 5.87 -11.20 -2.57
C SER A 230 5.17 -12.08 -1.52
N PHE A 231 5.06 -13.36 -1.81
CA PHE A 231 4.52 -14.35 -0.89
C PHE A 231 5.64 -14.80 0.07
N SER A 232 5.58 -14.38 1.33
CA SER A 232 6.64 -14.63 2.31
C SER A 232 6.91 -16.13 2.52
N GLY A 233 8.18 -16.54 2.45
CA GLY A 233 8.60 -17.92 2.70
C GLY A 233 8.36 -18.89 1.53
N SER A 234 8.29 -18.39 0.29
CA SER A 234 8.05 -19.19 -0.91
C SER A 234 9.22 -19.21 -1.89
N LYS A 235 10.46 -19.27 -1.40
CA LYS A 235 11.65 -19.27 -2.28
C LYS A 235 11.53 -20.40 -3.31
N GLN A 236 11.72 -20.04 -4.58
CA GLN A 236 11.77 -20.98 -5.70
C GLN A 236 13.05 -20.78 -6.48
N ASP A 237 13.65 -21.89 -6.89
CA ASP A 237 14.85 -21.90 -7.71
C ASP A 237 14.47 -22.51 -9.07
N TYR A 238 14.68 -21.75 -10.14
CA TYR A 238 14.46 -22.19 -11.51
C TYR A 238 15.69 -22.89 -12.04
N ALA A 239 15.48 -24.09 -12.58
CA ALA A 239 16.51 -24.86 -13.23
C ALA A 239 15.98 -25.47 -14.52
N LEU A 240 16.90 -25.85 -15.42
CA LEU A 240 16.56 -26.61 -16.60
C LEU A 240 16.17 -28.02 -16.17
N GLY A 241 15.04 -28.50 -16.64
CA GLY A 241 14.63 -29.88 -16.44
C GLY A 241 15.38 -30.80 -17.40
N LEU A 242 15.93 -31.89 -16.90
CA LEU A 242 16.75 -32.82 -17.66
C LEU A 242 16.13 -34.22 -17.56
N ARG A 243 16.23 -35.02 -18.62
CA ARG A 243 15.95 -36.45 -18.47
C ARG A 243 16.93 -37.06 -17.46
N SER A 244 16.50 -38.09 -16.73
CA SER A 244 17.37 -38.72 -15.75
C SER A 244 18.60 -39.35 -16.41
N GLY A 245 19.77 -39.12 -15.82
CA GLY A 245 21.05 -39.60 -16.36
C GLY A 245 21.50 -38.87 -17.64
N PHE A 246 21.11 -37.61 -17.83
CA PHE A 246 21.57 -36.79 -18.95
C PHE A 246 23.10 -36.62 -18.95
N GLU A 247 23.78 -37.22 -19.93
CA GLU A 247 25.25 -37.33 -19.96
C GLU A 247 25.96 -35.96 -20.01
N GLN A 248 25.39 -34.96 -20.70
CA GLN A 248 26.01 -33.64 -20.81
C GLN A 248 25.66 -32.69 -19.65
N ARG A 249 25.06 -33.17 -18.55
CA ARG A 249 24.65 -32.33 -17.41
C ARG A 249 25.79 -31.45 -16.87
N GLU A 250 26.99 -32.00 -16.73
CA GLU A 250 28.15 -31.26 -16.20
C GLU A 250 28.61 -30.15 -17.15
N ASN A 251 28.70 -30.43 -18.46
CA ASN A 251 29.06 -29.42 -19.46
C ASN A 251 28.01 -28.30 -19.52
N LEU A 252 26.73 -28.67 -19.47
CA LEU A 252 25.62 -27.71 -19.41
C LEU A 252 25.71 -26.83 -18.16
N ASN A 253 25.98 -27.40 -16.99
CA ASN A 253 26.13 -26.65 -15.74
C ASN A 253 27.29 -25.66 -15.80
N ARG A 254 28.43 -26.03 -16.41
CA ARG A 254 29.57 -25.11 -16.60
C ARG A 254 29.19 -23.92 -17.47
N SER A 255 28.58 -24.17 -18.63
CA SER A 255 28.10 -23.10 -19.51
C SER A 255 27.03 -22.23 -18.84
N LEU A 256 26.14 -22.82 -18.05
CA LEU A 256 25.12 -22.09 -17.31
C LEU A 256 25.73 -21.12 -16.29
N LEU A 257 26.78 -21.54 -15.58
CA LEU A 257 27.51 -20.68 -14.64
C LEU A 257 28.25 -19.54 -15.34
N GLU A 258 28.80 -19.77 -16.52
CA GLU A 258 29.42 -18.71 -17.33
C GLU A 258 28.39 -17.67 -17.77
N VAL A 259 27.25 -18.12 -18.29
CA VAL A 259 26.17 -17.24 -18.77
C VAL A 259 25.57 -16.44 -17.62
N THR A 260 25.19 -17.08 -16.51
CA THR A 260 24.52 -16.42 -15.37
C THR A 260 25.41 -15.41 -14.64
N ARG A 261 26.73 -15.50 -14.79
CA ARG A 261 27.70 -14.52 -14.25
C ARG A 261 28.04 -13.39 -15.22
N SER A 262 27.55 -13.45 -16.47
CA SER A 262 27.81 -12.44 -17.48
C SER A 262 27.00 -11.16 -17.27
N SER A 263 27.51 -10.04 -17.78
CA SER A 263 26.77 -8.76 -17.81
C SER A 263 25.55 -8.81 -18.73
N ALA A 264 25.59 -9.63 -19.78
CA ALA A 264 24.46 -9.85 -20.69
C ALA A 264 23.26 -10.48 -19.97
N TRP A 265 23.52 -11.42 -19.06
CA TRP A 265 22.47 -12.02 -18.22
C TRP A 265 21.82 -10.99 -17.30
N GLN A 266 22.63 -10.17 -16.59
CA GLN A 266 22.13 -9.09 -15.74
C GLN A 266 21.25 -8.11 -16.52
N THR A 267 21.69 -7.73 -17.73
CA THR A 267 20.94 -6.84 -18.62
C THR A 267 19.59 -7.47 -19.03
N THR A 268 19.59 -8.77 -19.32
CA THR A 268 18.37 -9.52 -19.67
C THR A 268 17.40 -9.55 -18.48
N MET A 269 17.88 -9.83 -17.27
CA MET A 269 17.05 -9.86 -16.07
C MET A 269 16.44 -8.48 -15.77
N GLN A 270 17.23 -7.42 -15.88
CA GLN A 270 16.74 -6.05 -15.71
C GLN A 270 15.73 -5.69 -16.80
N GLN A 271 16.00 -6.08 -18.05
CA GLN A 271 15.11 -5.78 -19.17
C GLN A 271 13.77 -6.50 -19.06
N PHE A 272 13.73 -7.77 -18.64
CA PHE A 272 12.49 -8.57 -18.70
C PHE A 272 11.75 -8.69 -17.37
N ILE A 273 12.46 -8.67 -16.23
CA ILE A 273 11.87 -8.89 -14.90
C ILE A 273 11.90 -7.60 -14.06
N GLY A 274 12.79 -6.65 -14.39
CA GLY A 274 12.89 -5.37 -13.68
C GLY A 274 13.60 -5.45 -12.32
N ILE A 275 14.32 -6.54 -12.07
CA ILE A 275 15.14 -6.72 -10.86
C ILE A 275 16.45 -5.93 -11.05
N LYS A 276 16.79 -5.09 -10.08
CA LYS A 276 18.09 -4.40 -9.96
C LYS A 276 19.06 -5.22 -9.13
#